data_AF-A0A7C9NNC2-F1
#
_entry.id   AF-A0A7C9NNC2-F1
#
_cell.length_a   1.000
_cell.length_b   1.000
_cell.length_c   1.000
_cell.angle_alpha   90.00
_cell.angle_beta   90.00
_cell.angle_gamma   90.00
#
_symmetry.space_group_name_H-M   'P 1'
#
loop_
_entity.id
_entity.type
_entity.pdbx_description
1 polymer ?
#
loop_
_entity_poly.entity_id
_entity_poly.type
_entity_poly.pdbx_seq_one_letter_code
_entity_poly.pdbx_strand_id
1 'polypeptide(L)'
;MTAAYRTGKWTTPRREDPCHRSLGRRGQEFEMVPGRPVGVLVCGKDSKRDHGRDVALALAGDLNAIPAAPGAGSCTGTATEWYDLQFRYADGPGVGVSVRVGCRPPVHNGSLDGTGEFPQLRALSQGG
;
A
#
# COMPACT_ATOMS: atom_id res chain seq x y z
N MET A 1 22.33 14.59 -10.01
CA MET A 1 22.52 13.11 -9.98
C MET A 1 22.34 12.62 -8.56
N THR A 2 21.33 11.78 -8.29
CA THR A 2 21.00 11.28 -6.95
C THR A 2 21.96 10.16 -6.50
N ALA A 3 22.13 9.96 -5.20
CA ALA A 3 23.05 8.96 -4.64
C ALA A 3 22.77 7.52 -5.12
N ALA A 4 21.52 7.21 -5.48
CA ALA A 4 21.12 5.92 -6.06
C ALA A 4 21.81 5.63 -7.41
N TYR A 5 22.06 6.66 -8.22
CA TYR A 5 22.77 6.51 -9.50
C TYR A 5 24.25 6.19 -9.35
N ARG A 6 24.88 6.55 -8.21
CA ARG A 6 26.32 6.28 -7.98
C ARG A 6 26.58 4.95 -7.29
N THR A 7 25.66 4.48 -6.47
CA THR A 7 25.88 3.32 -5.59
C THR A 7 25.16 2.06 -6.07
N GLY A 8 24.26 2.16 -7.06
CA GLY A 8 23.44 1.05 -7.51
C GLY A 8 22.41 0.56 -6.48
N LYS A 9 22.40 1.12 -5.26
CA LYS A 9 21.47 0.79 -4.19
C LYS A 9 20.40 1.86 -4.10
N TRP A 10 19.17 1.48 -4.45
CA TRP A 10 17.98 2.24 -4.12
C TRP A 10 17.56 1.94 -2.68
N THR A 11 18.06 2.74 -1.73
CA THR A 11 17.54 2.77 -0.36
C THR A 11 16.36 3.72 -0.28
N THR A 12 15.19 3.23 0.13
CA THR A 12 14.02 4.09 0.36
C THR A 12 14.34 5.07 1.50
N PRO A 13 14.15 6.39 1.32
CA PRO A 13 14.31 7.35 2.41
C PRO A 13 13.42 6.94 3.58
N ARG A 14 13.99 6.82 4.79
CA ARG A 14 13.18 6.70 6.01
C ARG A 14 12.45 8.02 6.22
N ARG A 15 11.12 8.00 6.08
CA ARG A 15 10.26 9.14 6.44
C ARG A 15 9.99 9.13 7.93
N GLU A 16 9.84 10.32 8.52
CA GLU A 16 9.47 10.49 9.93
C GLU A 16 8.10 9.87 10.24
N ASP A 17 7.14 9.97 9.31
CA ASP A 17 5.91 9.18 9.37
C ASP A 17 6.01 7.96 8.44
N PRO A 18 6.14 6.74 9.00
CA PRO A 18 6.22 5.53 8.19
C PRO A 18 4.89 5.18 7.51
N CYS A 19 3.77 5.81 7.90
CA CYS A 19 2.48 5.65 7.23
C CYS A 19 2.33 6.54 6.00
N HIS A 20 3.19 7.54 5.83
CA HIS A 20 3.06 8.46 4.71
C HIS A 20 3.41 7.77 3.39
N ARG A 21 2.48 7.81 2.43
CA ARG A 21 2.54 7.10 1.13
C ARG A 21 3.93 7.10 0.49
N SER A 22 4.41 5.94 0.06
CA SER A 22 5.66 5.81 -0.69
C SER A 22 5.66 6.67 -1.96
N LEU A 23 6.85 7.05 -2.45
CA LEU A 23 7.06 7.84 -3.68
C LEU A 23 6.66 7.10 -4.98
N GLY A 24 6.20 5.85 -4.85
CA GLY A 24 5.78 5.01 -5.95
C GLY A 24 6.87 4.04 -6.43
N ARG A 25 6.43 2.92 -6.98
CA ARG A 25 7.25 1.83 -7.53
C ARG A 25 6.84 1.56 -8.97
N ARG A 26 7.82 1.29 -9.83
CA ARG A 26 7.58 0.80 -11.20
C ARG A 26 6.71 -0.47 -11.18
N GLY A 27 5.68 -0.50 -12.02
CA GLY A 27 4.73 -1.60 -12.14
C GLY A 27 3.42 -1.35 -11.39
N GLN A 28 3.35 -0.35 -10.51
CA GLN A 28 2.13 -0.03 -9.77
C GLN A 28 1.03 0.57 -10.67
N GLU A 29 1.39 1.00 -11.87
CA GLU A 29 0.50 1.43 -12.94
C GLU A 29 -0.24 0.27 -13.62
N PHE A 30 0.19 -0.98 -13.37
CA PHE A 30 -0.40 -2.20 -13.92
C PHE A 30 -0.99 -3.13 -12.85
N GLU A 31 -0.40 -3.16 -11.65
CA GLU A 31 -0.84 -3.98 -10.52
C GLU A 31 -0.97 -3.13 -9.25
N MET A 32 -1.91 -3.47 -8.35
CA MET A 32 -2.08 -2.73 -7.09
C MET A 32 -0.83 -2.80 -6.22
N VAL A 33 -0.22 -3.98 -6.12
CA VAL A 33 1.01 -4.26 -5.38
C VAL A 33 1.92 -5.13 -6.25
N PRO A 34 2.79 -4.53 -7.07
CA PRO A 34 3.62 -5.29 -8.01
C PRO A 34 4.71 -6.12 -7.32
N GLY A 35 5.06 -7.26 -7.92
CA GLY A 35 6.20 -8.07 -7.52
C GLY A 35 5.99 -8.85 -6.22
N ARG A 36 7.02 -8.94 -5.37
CA ARG A 36 7.01 -9.75 -4.13
C ARG A 36 7.42 -8.92 -2.91
N PRO A 37 6.47 -8.37 -2.15
CA PRO A 37 6.79 -7.64 -0.93
C PRO A 37 7.38 -8.57 0.14
N VAL A 38 8.29 -8.03 0.96
CA VAL A 38 8.94 -8.74 2.08
C VAL A 38 8.31 -8.40 3.43
N GLY A 39 7.41 -7.42 3.47
CA GLY A 39 6.67 -7.03 4.65
C GLY A 39 5.72 -5.88 4.34
N VAL A 40 4.80 -5.61 5.25
CA VAL A 40 3.81 -4.53 5.10
C VAL A 40 3.59 -3.86 6.43
N LEU A 41 3.60 -2.53 6.45
CA LEU A 41 3.13 -1.76 7.59
C LEU A 41 1.67 -1.38 7.32
N VAL A 42 0.79 -1.74 8.24
CA VAL A 42 -0.65 -1.42 8.20
C VAL A 42 -0.89 -0.28 9.19
N CYS A 43 -1.35 0.85 8.66
CA CYS A 43 -1.67 2.04 9.44
C CYS A 43 -3.18 2.26 9.45
N GLY A 44 -3.80 2.16 10.61
CA GLY A 44 -5.16 2.66 10.86
C GLY A 44 -5.12 4.07 11.44
N LYS A 45 -6.30 4.60 11.80
CA LYS A 45 -6.48 5.97 12.34
C LYS A 45 -5.54 6.29 13.51
N ASP A 46 -5.46 5.37 14.47
CA ASP A 46 -4.71 5.53 15.72
C ASP A 46 -3.76 4.34 15.98
N SER A 47 -3.46 3.55 14.95
CA SER A 47 -2.70 2.30 15.08
C SER A 47 -1.73 2.08 13.92
N LYS A 48 -0.56 1.52 14.22
CA LYS A 48 0.48 1.19 13.24
C LYS A 48 1.02 -0.19 13.59
N ARG A 49 0.91 -1.16 12.67
CA ARG A 49 1.35 -2.53 12.89
C ARG A 49 2.15 -3.05 11.72
N ASP A 50 3.36 -3.49 12.03
CA ASP A 50 4.29 -4.08 11.07
C ASP A 50 4.03 -5.59 10.96
N HIS A 51 3.93 -6.07 9.73
CA HIS A 51 3.72 -7.48 9.43
C HIS A 51 4.81 -8.02 8.51
N GLY A 52 5.12 -9.29 8.72
CA GLY A 52 6.11 -10.04 7.95
C GLY A 52 5.66 -10.39 6.55
N ARG A 53 6.54 -11.14 5.85
CA ARG A 53 6.39 -11.49 4.43
C ARG A 53 5.06 -12.18 4.12
N ASP A 54 4.63 -13.12 4.95
CA ASP A 54 3.47 -13.97 4.62
C ASP A 54 2.17 -13.15 4.58
N VAL A 55 1.97 -12.26 5.54
CA VAL A 55 0.84 -11.30 5.54
C VAL A 55 0.95 -10.33 4.37
N ALA A 56 2.16 -9.85 4.05
CA ALA A 56 2.37 -8.95 2.93
C ALA A 56 2.05 -9.61 1.58
N LEU A 57 2.42 -10.87 1.39
CA LEU A 57 2.11 -11.62 0.17
C LEU A 57 0.62 -11.93 0.05
N ALA A 58 -0.03 -12.30 1.16
CA ALA A 58 -1.48 -12.53 1.18
C ALA A 58 -2.25 -11.25 0.80
N LEU A 59 -1.96 -10.13 1.46
CA LEU A 59 -2.60 -8.85 1.14
C LEU A 59 -2.30 -8.37 -0.29
N ALA A 60 -1.08 -8.57 -0.78
CA ALA A 60 -0.75 -8.23 -2.16
C ALA A 60 -1.56 -9.08 -3.16
N GLY A 61 -1.73 -10.38 -2.88
CA GLY A 61 -2.58 -11.27 -3.65
C GLY A 61 -4.03 -10.79 -3.69
N ASP A 62 -4.61 -10.50 -2.52
CA ASP A 62 -5.97 -9.99 -2.41
C ASP A 62 -6.14 -8.67 -3.18
N LEU A 63 -5.21 -7.73 -3.01
CA LEU A 63 -5.22 -6.42 -3.68
C LEU A 63 -5.05 -6.51 -5.19
N ASN A 64 -4.29 -7.48 -5.70
CA ASN A 64 -4.11 -7.67 -7.14
C ASN A 64 -5.26 -8.47 -7.78
N ALA A 65 -6.09 -9.16 -6.98
CA ALA A 65 -7.24 -9.91 -7.47
C ALA A 65 -8.49 -9.04 -7.68
N ILE A 66 -8.56 -7.85 -7.08
CA ILE A 66 -9.71 -6.95 -7.26
C ILE A 66 -9.70 -6.32 -8.65
N PRO A 67 -10.88 -6.00 -9.22
CA PRO A 67 -10.96 -5.15 -10.40
C PRO A 67 -10.31 -3.79 -10.11
N ALA A 68 -9.31 -3.44 -10.93
CA ALA A 68 -8.57 -2.19 -10.84
C ALA A 68 -8.53 -1.49 -12.20
N ALA A 69 -8.59 -0.16 -12.20
CA ALA A 69 -8.47 0.67 -13.38
C ALA A 69 -7.61 1.91 -13.09
N PRO A 70 -6.96 2.52 -14.09
CA PRO A 70 -6.27 3.78 -13.92
C PRO A 70 -7.17 4.83 -13.27
N GLY A 71 -6.66 5.48 -12.22
CA GLY A 71 -7.47 6.38 -11.41
C GLY A 71 -6.64 7.31 -10.53
N ALA A 72 -7.27 8.41 -10.11
CA ALA A 72 -6.63 9.48 -9.35
C ALA A 72 -6.92 9.41 -7.84
N GLY A 73 -7.46 8.29 -7.35
CA GLY A 73 -7.85 8.15 -5.93
C GLY A 73 -9.18 8.84 -5.61
N SER A 74 -10.07 8.93 -6.59
CA SER A 74 -11.41 9.47 -6.37
C SER A 74 -12.17 8.56 -5.40
N CYS A 75 -12.81 9.16 -4.39
CA CYS A 75 -13.75 8.45 -3.54
C CYS A 75 -15.12 9.11 -3.68
N THR A 76 -16.11 8.33 -4.09
CA THR A 76 -17.52 8.70 -3.98
C THR A 76 -18.11 8.00 -2.75
N GLY A 77 -18.68 8.75 -1.83
CA GLY A 77 -19.22 8.26 -0.55
C GLY A 77 -18.56 8.91 0.67
N THR A 78 -18.97 8.49 1.86
CA THR A 78 -18.39 8.95 3.13
C THR A 78 -17.51 7.83 3.68
N ALA A 79 -16.20 8.06 3.73
CA ALA A 79 -15.27 7.12 4.34
C ALA A 79 -15.57 7.01 5.84
N THR A 80 -15.83 5.79 6.31
CA THR A 80 -16.02 5.49 7.75
C THR A 80 -14.70 5.07 8.39
N GLU A 81 -13.83 4.41 7.63
CA GLU A 81 -12.50 3.99 8.08
C GLU A 81 -11.46 4.25 6.99
N TRP A 82 -10.23 4.48 7.43
CA TRP A 82 -9.10 4.72 6.56
C TRP A 82 -7.92 3.87 7.00
N TYR A 83 -7.30 3.21 6.02
CA TYR A 83 -6.07 2.46 6.20
C TYR A 83 -5.04 2.85 5.15
N ASP A 84 -3.79 3.05 5.57
CA ASP A 84 -2.64 3.16 4.68
C ASP A 84 -1.75 1.94 4.85
N LEU A 85 -1.48 1.25 3.74
CA LEU A 85 -0.64 0.07 3.66
C LEU A 85 0.66 0.44 2.98
N GLN A 86 1.78 0.04 3.59
CA GLN A 86 3.11 0.34 3.07
C GLN A 86 3.87 -0.95 2.86
N PHE A 87 3.83 -1.44 1.62
CA PHE A 87 4.54 -2.64 1.21
C PHE A 87 6.01 -2.34 1.01
N ARG A 88 6.85 -3.12 1.70
CA ARG A 88 8.31 -3.04 1.63
C ARG A 88 8.84 -4.16 0.76
N TYR A 89 9.96 -3.91 0.12
CA TYR A 89 10.64 -4.85 -0.78
C TYR A 89 12.10 -4.96 -0.39
N ALA A 90 12.75 -6.05 -0.80
CA ALA A 90 14.20 -6.21 -0.59
C ALA A 90 15.00 -5.08 -1.26
N ASP A 91 14.57 -4.68 -2.47
CA ASP A 91 15.23 -3.67 -3.28
C ASP A 91 14.24 -2.66 -3.85
N GLY A 92 14.61 -1.38 -3.85
CA GLY A 92 13.82 -0.30 -4.45
C GLY A 92 12.76 0.30 -3.52
N PRO A 93 11.92 1.23 -4.04
CA PRO A 93 10.92 1.92 -3.24
C PRO A 93 9.76 1.01 -2.80
N GLY A 94 9.08 1.36 -1.72
CA GLY A 94 7.86 0.67 -1.31
C GLY A 94 6.67 0.96 -2.24
N VAL A 95 5.57 0.24 -2.04
CA VAL A 95 4.26 0.57 -2.64
C VAL A 95 3.34 1.02 -1.52
N GLY A 96 2.73 2.20 -1.68
CA GLY A 96 1.74 2.71 -0.75
C GLY A 96 0.34 2.50 -1.31
N VAL A 97 -0.51 1.80 -0.57
CA VAL A 97 -1.92 1.57 -0.93
C VAL A 97 -2.80 2.17 0.15
N SER A 98 -3.74 3.03 -0.24
CA SER A 98 -4.74 3.60 0.67
C SER A 98 -6.06 2.88 0.47
N VAL A 99 -6.72 2.53 1.56
CA VAL A 99 -8.03 1.87 1.59
C VAL A 99 -8.99 2.72 2.40
N ARG A 100 -10.11 3.12 1.79
CA ARG A 100 -11.16 3.95 2.38
C ARG A 100 -12.44 3.14 2.43
N VAL A 101 -12.80 2.64 3.62
CA VAL A 101 -14.03 1.86 3.81
C VAL A 101 -15.22 2.81 3.72
N GLY A 102 -16.25 2.44 2.96
CA GLY A 102 -17.42 3.30 2.69
C GLY A 102 -17.29 4.18 1.44
N CYS A 103 -16.13 4.14 0.77
CA CYS A 103 -15.91 4.80 -0.53
C CYS A 103 -16.07 3.84 -1.70
N ARG A 104 -16.36 4.40 -2.89
CA ARG A 104 -16.20 3.72 -4.18
C ARG A 104 -15.45 4.62 -5.19
N PRO A 105 -14.38 4.13 -5.81
CA PRO A 105 -13.59 2.94 -5.43
C PRO A 105 -12.93 3.11 -4.04
N PRO A 106 -12.85 2.04 -3.22
CA PRO A 106 -12.25 2.11 -1.88
C PRO A 106 -10.71 2.05 -1.87
N VAL A 107 -10.08 1.44 -2.88
CA VAL A 107 -8.62 1.19 -2.88
C VAL A 107 -7.92 2.09 -3.88
N HIS A 108 -6.76 2.62 -3.51
CA HIS A 108 -5.93 3.41 -4.41
C HIS A 108 -4.43 3.28 -4.12
N ASN A 109 -3.60 2.98 -5.12
CA ASN A 109 -2.14 2.82 -4.95
C ASN A 109 -1.29 3.99 -5.47
N GLY A 110 -1.93 5.08 -5.92
CA GLY A 110 -1.25 6.21 -6.57
C GLY A 110 -1.36 6.22 -8.10
N SER A 111 -1.82 5.12 -8.71
CA SER A 111 -1.95 5.00 -10.16
C SER A 111 -3.24 4.27 -10.57
N LEU A 112 -3.65 3.28 -9.77
CA LEU A 112 -4.86 2.49 -9.96
C LEU A 112 -5.84 2.76 -8.83
N ASP A 113 -7.11 2.76 -9.19
CA ASP A 113 -8.25 2.70 -8.28
C ASP A 113 -8.89 1.31 -8.39
N GLY A 114 -9.21 0.70 -7.24
CA GLY A 114 -9.69 -0.68 -7.17
C GLY A 114 -10.95 -0.84 -6.35
N THR A 115 -11.77 -1.80 -6.76
CA THR A 115 -13.07 -2.09 -6.14
C THR A 115 -13.06 -3.46 -5.47
N GLY A 116 -12.97 -3.47 -4.13
CA GLY A 116 -13.04 -4.68 -3.32
C GLY A 116 -13.13 -4.36 -1.83
N GLU A 117 -13.38 -5.39 -1.03
CA GLU A 117 -13.54 -5.28 0.42
C GLU A 117 -12.37 -5.94 1.14
N PHE A 118 -11.90 -5.30 2.21
CA PHE A 118 -10.73 -5.75 2.97
C PHE A 118 -11.03 -5.76 4.49
N PRO A 119 -11.97 -6.61 4.95
CA PRO A 119 -12.39 -6.65 6.36
C PRO A 119 -11.24 -6.99 7.33
N GLN A 120 -10.21 -7.68 6.85
CA GLN A 120 -9.03 -8.06 7.62
C GLN A 120 -8.15 -6.87 8.07
N LEU A 121 -8.27 -5.70 7.44
CA LEU A 121 -7.40 -4.55 7.74
C LEU A 121 -7.58 -4.02 9.16
N ARG A 122 -8.80 -4.06 9.69
CA ARG A 122 -9.06 -3.64 11.07
C ARG A 122 -8.26 -4.50 12.05
N ALA A 123 -8.36 -5.83 11.93
CA ALA A 123 -7.63 -6.77 12.78
C ALA A 123 -6.12 -6.61 12.62
N LEU A 124 -5.64 -6.50 11.37
CA LEU A 124 -4.23 -6.30 11.08
C LEU A 124 -3.69 -4.97 11.61
N SER A 125 -4.51 -3.93 11.69
CA SER A 125 -4.11 -2.63 12.25
C SER A 125 -4.06 -2.62 13.78
N GLN A 126 -4.86 -3.44 14.47
CA GLN A 126 -4.99 -3.42 15.93
C GLN A 126 -4.05 -4.43 16.62
N GLY A 127 -3.75 -5.55 15.95
CA GLY A 127 -3.06 -6.69 16.56
C GLY A 127 -4.04 -7.53 17.37
N GLY A 128 -4.02 -8.85 17.17
CA GLY A 128 -4.82 -9.80 17.94
C GLY A 128 -4.40 -9.89 19.40
#